data_AF-A0AAD9Z586-F1
#
_entry.id   AF-A0AAD9Z586-F1
#
_cell.length_a   1.000
_cell.length_b   1.000
_cell.length_c   1.000
_cell.angle_alpha   90.00
_cell.angle_beta   90.00
_cell.angle_gamma   90.00
#
_symmetry.space_group_name_H-M   'P 1'
#
loop_
_entity.id
_entity.type
_entity.pdbx_description
1 polymer ?
#
loop_
_entity_poly.entity_id
_entity_poly.type
_entity_poly.pdbx_seq_one_letter_code
_entity_poly.pdbx_strand_id
1 'polypeptide(L)'
;MDVGGEISMNITFLSPITPTDMTRQSLPFSYVDVVVYATDGSDHDVQLYADITAEWASGDRSAVVEWEYGVTPNETIAYHQFYRQTQLLWSEITDQTEYGSWYWATDNAANLTFQIGSDTDVRGAFTTSGRLANTNDTNFRAINDDQPTFAFAVDLGSVETAPVSTLFTIGLAQEQAIQFDGANGDVSVPSLWTSYYATELDALEFFHTDYATAAGLATTFDNKIASDSNAAGGADYVILTSLAARQAFGATQLCGTPDTPYLFLKEISSDGNVQTVDVIFPFHPILIYTNPKLLKLLLDPLFTNQETGQWPNTYSIHDLGAHYPNATGHSDGNDEQQPLEECGNMLIMTLAYAQREGDTTYLSQHYNILNQWTQYLVEEALIPADQISTDDFAGTLANQTNLAIKGIIGIQAMSVIANLTGNAADAANYSSIAHDYITQWQTLGIAMDADPPHTTLAYGMNDTHGLLYNLYSDKELGLGLVPQSVYDMQSNFYPTVMEEYGVPLDTRHDYTKSDWEIFVAAVASANTTSMFISRIAAFINQTPSNRALTDLYGASTGESVTLS
;
A
#
# COMPACT_ATOMS: atom_id res chain seq x y z
N MET A 1 21.03 -10.84 17.18
CA MET A 1 22.48 -10.96 16.90
C MET A 1 23.15 -11.50 18.15
N ASP A 2 24.00 -12.51 18.02
CA ASP A 2 24.82 -13.03 19.12
C ASP A 2 26.27 -12.56 18.94
N VAL A 3 26.85 -11.98 19.98
CA VAL A 3 28.21 -11.45 19.98
C VAL A 3 29.05 -12.32 20.89
N GLY A 4 29.82 -13.23 20.29
CA GLY A 4 30.76 -14.10 20.99
C GLY A 4 30.14 -15.13 21.95
N GLY A 5 28.83 -15.34 21.93
CA GLY A 5 28.11 -16.14 22.93
C GLY A 5 27.99 -15.46 24.30
N GLU A 6 28.33 -14.17 24.40
CA GLU A 6 28.40 -13.39 25.63
C GLU A 6 27.27 -12.36 25.71
N ILE A 7 26.98 -11.69 24.59
CA ILE A 7 25.96 -10.64 24.49
C ILE A 7 24.97 -10.97 23.38
N SER A 8 23.68 -10.83 23.69
CA SER A 8 22.61 -10.85 22.69
C SER A 8 22.06 -9.46 22.47
N MET A 9 21.90 -9.11 21.19
CA MET A 9 21.24 -7.89 20.74
C MET A 9 19.99 -8.24 19.94
N ASN A 10 18.83 -7.77 20.39
CA ASN A 10 17.56 -7.83 19.68
C ASN A 10 17.24 -6.45 19.11
N ILE A 11 16.98 -6.37 17.80
CA ILE A 11 16.68 -5.11 17.10
C ILE A 11 15.24 -5.20 16.58
N THR A 12 14.39 -4.31 17.05
CA THR A 12 12.98 -4.23 16.65
C THR A 12 12.76 -3.01 15.77
N PHE A 13 12.39 -3.23 14.52
CA PHE A 13 11.91 -2.18 13.61
C PHE A 13 10.40 -2.06 13.72
N LEU A 14 9.90 -0.87 14.05
CA LEU A 14 8.47 -0.64 14.27
C LEU A 14 7.97 0.59 13.50
N SER A 15 7.12 0.35 12.52
CA SER A 15 6.29 1.36 11.85
C SER A 15 4.84 1.11 12.27
N PRO A 16 4.31 1.85 13.26
CA PRO A 16 3.00 1.53 13.85
C PRO A 16 1.86 1.79 12.85
N ILE A 17 0.94 0.84 12.73
CA ILE A 17 -0.31 0.97 11.97
C ILE A 17 -1.44 1.27 12.95
N THR A 18 -2.00 2.48 12.87
CA THR A 18 -3.05 2.98 13.76
C THR A 18 -4.23 3.55 12.95
N PRO A 19 -4.96 2.72 12.20
CA PRO A 19 -5.93 3.15 11.18
C PRO A 19 -7.13 3.92 11.77
N THR A 20 -7.34 3.87 13.10
CA THR A 20 -8.40 4.60 13.80
C THR A 20 -7.90 5.85 14.55
N ASP A 21 -6.60 6.15 14.50
CA ASP A 21 -5.98 7.32 15.11
C ASP A 21 -5.27 8.13 14.03
N MET A 22 -5.97 9.12 13.48
CA MET A 22 -5.46 9.95 12.37
C MET A 22 -4.24 10.77 12.76
N THR A 23 -4.09 11.13 14.04
CA THR A 23 -2.94 11.89 14.53
C THR A 23 -1.69 11.04 14.48
N ARG A 24 -1.73 9.83 15.05
CA ARG A 24 -0.57 8.90 15.00
C ARG A 24 -0.30 8.39 13.59
N GLN A 25 -1.34 8.01 12.86
CA GLN A 25 -1.20 7.46 11.50
C GLN A 25 -0.65 8.50 10.51
N SER A 26 -0.82 9.80 10.77
CA SER A 26 -0.33 10.87 9.90
C SER A 26 1.18 11.12 9.97
N LEU A 27 1.89 10.50 10.92
CA LEU A 27 3.33 10.68 11.11
C LEU A 27 4.12 9.65 10.28
N PRO A 28 4.85 10.06 9.22
CA PRO A 28 5.73 9.18 8.44
C PRO A 28 7.05 8.89 9.17
N PHE A 29 6.93 8.30 10.36
CA PHE A 29 8.02 8.06 11.31
C PHE A 29 8.05 6.58 11.68
N SER A 30 9.21 6.08 12.11
CA SER A 30 9.44 4.70 12.54
C SER A 30 10.44 4.64 13.67
N TYR A 31 10.33 3.59 14.49
CA TYR A 31 11.24 3.32 15.60
C TYR A 31 12.22 2.21 15.26
N VAL A 32 13.39 2.29 15.88
CA VAL A 32 14.36 1.20 16.00
C VAL A 32 14.68 1.04 17.48
N ASP A 33 14.18 -0.03 18.10
CA ASP A 33 14.50 -0.35 19.50
C ASP A 33 15.60 -1.42 19.54
N VAL A 34 16.72 -1.11 20.18
CA VAL A 34 17.87 -2.00 20.32
C VAL A 34 17.97 -2.44 21.78
N VAL A 35 17.68 -3.72 22.03
CA VAL A 35 17.75 -4.34 23.36
C VAL A 35 18.99 -5.22 23.46
N VAL A 36 19.81 -4.96 24.48
CA VAL A 36 21.08 -5.68 24.73
C VAL A 36 21.05 -6.32 26.11
N TYR A 37 21.49 -7.57 26.22
CA TYR A 37 21.64 -8.29 27.49
C TYR A 37 22.73 -9.37 27.41
N ALA A 38 23.34 -9.68 28.56
CA ALA A 38 24.31 -10.76 28.70
C ALA A 38 23.64 -12.14 28.66
N THR A 39 24.24 -13.08 27.94
CA THR A 39 23.75 -14.45 27.77
C THR A 39 24.60 -15.48 28.51
N ASP A 40 25.83 -15.14 28.89
CA ASP A 40 26.76 -16.02 29.61
C ASP A 40 26.68 -15.89 31.15
N GLY A 41 25.91 -14.92 31.64
CA GLY A 41 25.75 -14.62 33.07
C GLY A 41 26.90 -13.82 33.68
N SER A 42 27.83 -13.31 32.87
CA SER A 42 28.86 -12.36 33.27
C SER A 42 28.44 -10.92 32.96
N ASP A 43 29.11 -9.97 33.60
CA ASP A 43 28.95 -8.55 33.33
C ASP A 43 29.87 -8.14 32.18
N HIS A 44 29.36 -7.36 31.23
CA HIS A 44 30.13 -6.90 30.07
C HIS A 44 30.01 -5.40 29.86
N ASP A 45 31.13 -4.71 29.66
CA ASP A 45 31.11 -3.31 29.24
C ASP A 45 30.72 -3.23 27.76
N VAL A 46 29.58 -2.59 27.45
CA VAL A 46 29.05 -2.51 26.08
C VAL A 46 28.88 -1.06 25.61
N GLN A 47 29.33 -0.81 24.38
CA GLN A 47 29.00 0.41 23.63
C GLN A 47 28.17 0.05 22.40
N LEU A 48 27.13 0.82 22.15
CA LEU A 48 26.24 0.68 20.99
C LEU A 48 26.50 1.82 19.99
N TYR A 49 26.55 1.50 18.70
CA TYR A 49 26.69 2.45 17.62
C TYR A 49 25.56 2.26 16.60
N ALA A 50 25.00 3.37 16.14
CA ALA A 50 24.04 3.38 15.04
C ALA A 50 24.23 4.63 14.17
N ASP A 51 24.28 4.44 12.85
CA ASP A 51 24.36 5.51 11.86
C ASP A 51 23.33 5.36 10.76
N ILE A 52 23.04 6.48 10.11
CA ILE A 52 22.46 6.53 8.77
C ILE A 52 23.26 7.51 7.91
N THR A 53 23.05 7.48 6.60
CA THR A 53 23.79 8.31 5.63
C THR A 53 22.88 9.33 4.95
N ALA A 54 23.48 10.30 4.29
CA ALA A 54 22.76 11.28 3.47
C ALA A 54 22.02 10.68 2.26
N GLU A 55 22.16 9.37 1.99
CA GLU A 55 21.45 8.69 0.90
C GLU A 55 19.93 8.72 1.05
N TRP A 56 19.40 8.88 2.27
CA TRP A 56 17.97 9.03 2.50
C TRP A 56 17.41 10.35 1.93
N ALA A 57 18.23 11.37 1.75
CA ALA A 57 17.76 12.73 1.41
C ALA A 57 17.38 12.92 -0.06
N SER A 58 17.83 12.05 -0.97
CA SER A 58 17.61 12.18 -2.42
C SER A 58 18.11 10.94 -3.17
N GLY A 59 17.38 10.52 -4.20
CA GLY A 59 17.81 9.51 -5.16
C GLY A 59 18.97 9.95 -6.06
N ASP A 60 19.16 11.26 -6.23
CA ASP A 60 20.31 11.83 -6.92
C ASP A 60 21.53 11.88 -5.97
N ARG A 61 22.40 10.87 -6.11
CA ARG A 61 23.63 10.78 -5.31
C ARG A 61 24.62 11.93 -5.54
N SER A 62 24.41 12.80 -6.53
CA SER A 62 25.20 14.02 -6.74
C SER A 62 24.60 15.27 -6.06
N ALA A 63 23.38 15.17 -5.51
CA ALA A 63 22.73 16.26 -4.82
C ALA A 63 23.48 16.64 -3.53
N VAL A 64 23.61 17.95 -3.30
CA VAL A 64 24.20 18.49 -2.06
C VAL A 64 23.18 18.39 -0.93
N VAL A 65 23.62 17.85 0.21
CA VAL A 65 22.81 17.72 1.42
C VAL A 65 23.30 18.72 2.45
N GLU A 66 22.35 19.33 3.13
CA GLU A 66 22.55 20.23 4.26
C GLU A 66 22.04 19.55 5.52
N TRP A 67 22.72 19.77 6.66
CA TRP A 67 22.43 19.05 7.89
C TRP A 67 22.80 19.84 9.13
N GLU A 68 22.27 19.39 10.27
CA GLU A 68 22.67 19.84 11.58
C GLU A 68 22.46 18.77 12.65
N TYR A 69 23.15 18.94 13.78
CA TYR A 69 22.86 18.25 15.02
C TYR A 69 22.12 19.21 15.95
N GLY A 70 21.07 18.73 16.60
CA GLY A 70 20.29 19.49 17.58
C GLY A 70 19.80 18.65 18.75
N VAL A 71 19.18 19.34 19.69
CA VAL A 71 18.43 18.74 20.81
C VAL A 71 17.09 19.45 20.86
N THR A 72 16.01 18.70 21.12
CA THR A 72 14.67 19.28 21.23
C THR A 72 14.60 20.36 22.33
N PRO A 73 13.64 21.31 22.26
CA PRO A 73 13.54 22.41 23.22
C PRO A 73 13.43 21.97 24.69
N ASN A 74 12.88 20.78 24.95
CA ASN A 74 12.78 20.20 26.29
C ASN A 74 14.06 19.48 26.76
N GLU A 75 15.12 19.50 25.96
CA GLU A 75 16.43 18.89 26.20
C GLU A 75 16.41 17.35 26.35
N THR A 76 15.35 16.69 25.89
CA THR A 76 15.10 15.25 26.08
C THR A 76 15.58 14.37 24.94
N ILE A 77 15.61 14.88 23.71
CA ILE A 77 15.87 14.10 22.50
C ILE A 77 16.97 14.79 21.68
N ALA A 78 18.01 14.04 21.35
CA ALA A 78 19.07 14.46 20.44
C ALA A 78 18.71 14.00 19.02
N TYR A 79 18.98 14.84 18.02
CA TYR A 79 18.67 14.52 16.63
C TYR A 79 19.76 14.99 15.66
N HIS A 80 19.90 14.26 14.56
CA HIS A 80 20.49 14.75 13.33
C HIS A 80 19.36 15.08 12.36
N GLN A 81 19.32 16.32 11.87
CA GLN A 81 18.44 16.75 10.80
C GLN A 81 19.24 16.87 9.52
N PHE A 82 18.72 16.38 8.40
CA PHE A 82 19.39 16.53 7.11
C PHE A 82 18.38 16.50 5.96
N TYR A 83 18.72 17.20 4.87
CA TYR A 83 17.83 17.40 3.73
C TYR A 83 18.59 17.79 2.47
N ARG A 84 17.98 17.56 1.31
CA ARG A 84 18.49 18.05 0.02
C ARG A 84 18.55 19.59 0.06
N GLN A 85 19.74 20.19 -0.11
CA GLN A 85 19.92 21.63 0.06
C GLN A 85 19.05 22.44 -0.92
N THR A 86 18.98 22.00 -2.17
CA THR A 86 17.96 22.48 -3.09
C THR A 86 16.75 21.56 -2.93
N GLN A 87 15.62 22.03 -2.45
CA GLN A 87 14.42 21.18 -2.32
C GLN A 87 13.68 21.11 -3.65
N LEU A 88 13.33 19.92 -4.15
CA LEU A 88 12.47 19.77 -5.32
C LEU A 88 11.09 19.28 -4.84
N LEU A 89 10.21 20.23 -4.56
CA LEU A 89 8.86 19.91 -4.10
C LEU A 89 8.14 19.04 -5.13
N TRP A 90 7.40 18.07 -4.60
CA TRP A 90 6.58 17.13 -5.35
C TRP A 90 7.32 16.36 -6.43
N SER A 91 8.54 15.92 -6.11
CA SER A 91 9.33 15.08 -7.01
C SER A 91 10.06 13.99 -6.26
N GLU A 92 10.39 12.95 -7.01
CA GLU A 92 11.19 11.83 -6.57
C GLU A 92 12.22 11.44 -7.63
N ILE A 93 13.31 10.81 -7.18
CA ILE A 93 14.29 10.16 -8.04
C ILE A 93 14.53 8.77 -7.45
N THR A 94 14.44 7.72 -8.27
CA THR A 94 14.64 6.32 -7.82
C THR A 94 13.81 5.99 -6.56
N ASP A 95 12.52 6.34 -6.60
CA ASP A 95 11.55 6.14 -5.50
C ASP A 95 11.90 6.81 -4.16
N GLN A 96 12.76 7.83 -4.17
CA GLN A 96 13.10 8.64 -3.01
C GLN A 96 12.63 10.07 -3.22
N THR A 97 11.93 10.62 -2.22
CA THR A 97 11.55 12.03 -2.22
C THR A 97 12.77 12.95 -2.35
N GLU A 98 12.61 14.05 -3.07
CA GLU A 98 13.64 15.07 -3.26
C GLU A 98 13.45 16.31 -2.36
N TYR A 99 12.58 16.20 -1.36
CA TYR A 99 12.25 17.27 -0.43
C TYR A 99 11.71 16.74 0.92
N GLY A 100 11.74 17.60 1.94
CA GLY A 100 11.48 17.28 3.34
C GLY A 100 12.76 17.23 4.18
N SER A 101 12.56 17.24 5.50
CA SER A 101 13.61 17.09 6.52
C SER A 101 13.60 15.67 7.06
N TRP A 102 14.72 14.96 6.92
CA TRP A 102 14.91 13.70 7.65
C TRP A 102 15.42 13.97 9.06
N TYR A 103 14.88 13.24 10.03
CA TYR A 103 15.32 13.24 11.42
C TYR A 103 15.79 11.84 11.80
N TRP A 104 17.00 11.76 12.35
CA TRP A 104 17.54 10.58 13.03
C TRP A 104 17.79 10.93 14.49
N ALA A 105 17.05 10.33 15.40
CA ALA A 105 16.96 10.80 16.79
C ALA A 105 17.07 9.68 17.83
N THR A 106 17.48 10.04 19.05
CA THR A 106 17.55 9.16 20.23
C THR A 106 17.45 9.99 21.51
N ASP A 107 17.36 9.34 22.66
CA ASP A 107 17.36 10.00 23.96
C ASP A 107 18.64 10.85 24.16
N ASN A 108 18.48 12.12 24.54
CA ASN A 108 19.60 12.97 24.91
C ASN A 108 20.07 12.64 26.33
N ALA A 109 21.07 11.77 26.44
CA ALA A 109 21.58 11.27 27.71
C ALA A 109 23.08 11.56 27.90
N ALA A 110 23.55 11.56 29.14
CA ALA A 110 24.95 11.87 29.46
C ALA A 110 25.97 10.86 28.91
N ASN A 111 25.51 9.64 28.61
CA ASN A 111 26.28 8.55 28.01
C ASN A 111 26.21 8.55 26.48
N LEU A 112 25.47 9.47 25.87
CA LEU A 112 25.41 9.66 24.42
C LEU A 112 26.62 10.45 23.93
N THR A 113 27.15 10.03 22.78
CA THR A 113 28.05 10.83 21.94
C THR A 113 27.55 10.82 20.50
N PHE A 114 27.83 11.87 19.74
CA PHE A 114 27.40 12.00 18.35
C PHE A 114 28.54 12.43 17.43
N GLN A 115 28.38 12.20 16.13
CA GLN A 115 29.27 12.77 15.13
C GLN A 115 28.57 12.86 13.77
N ILE A 116 28.78 13.98 13.09
CA ILE A 116 28.52 14.12 11.65
C ILE A 116 29.87 14.23 10.94
N GLY A 117 30.06 13.49 9.85
CA GLY A 117 31.30 13.48 9.07
C GLY A 117 31.30 12.44 7.97
N SER A 118 32.48 12.11 7.43
CA SER A 118 32.63 11.01 6.48
C SER A 118 32.36 9.66 7.16
N ASP A 119 31.80 8.71 6.42
CA ASP A 119 31.55 7.34 6.91
C ASP A 119 32.81 6.70 7.51
N THR A 120 33.96 6.91 6.87
CA THR A 120 35.27 6.37 7.29
C THR A 120 35.72 6.95 8.62
N ASP A 121 35.62 8.28 8.80
CA ASP A 121 36.05 8.93 10.04
C ASP A 121 35.10 8.64 11.19
N VAL A 122 33.78 8.66 10.93
CA VAL A 122 32.74 8.44 11.93
C VAL A 122 32.77 7.00 12.45
N ARG A 123 32.77 6.01 11.55
CA ARG A 123 32.87 4.59 11.93
C ARG A 123 34.27 4.27 12.51
N GLY A 124 35.31 4.93 12.01
CA GLY A 124 36.67 4.84 12.53
C GLY A 124 36.80 5.32 13.98
N ALA A 125 36.13 6.42 14.34
CA ALA A 125 36.12 6.94 15.71
C ALA A 125 35.52 5.94 16.69
N PHE A 126 34.37 5.34 16.34
CA PHE A 126 33.72 4.33 17.18
C PHE A 126 34.56 3.05 17.30
N THR A 127 35.06 2.51 16.20
CA THR A 127 35.89 1.29 16.22
C THR A 127 37.18 1.46 17.03
N THR A 128 37.73 2.67 17.10
CA THR A 128 38.96 2.97 17.86
C THR A 128 38.71 3.17 19.35
N SER A 129 37.60 3.81 19.72
CA SER A 129 37.42 4.36 21.08
C SER A 129 36.11 3.98 21.76
N GLY A 130 35.19 3.30 21.07
CA GLY A 130 33.83 3.02 21.55
C GLY A 130 32.95 4.27 21.68
N ARG A 131 33.43 5.44 21.24
CA ARG A 131 32.78 6.75 21.41
C ARG A 131 32.94 7.60 20.16
N LEU A 132 32.13 8.65 20.07
CA LEU A 132 32.19 9.64 19.00
C LEU A 132 32.73 10.98 19.50
N ALA A 133 33.16 11.83 18.57
CA ALA A 133 33.90 13.06 18.88
C ALA A 133 33.04 14.22 19.41
N ASN A 134 31.70 14.11 19.40
CA ASN A 134 30.76 15.21 19.69
C ASN A 134 30.99 16.41 18.76
N THR A 135 31.12 16.13 17.47
CA THR A 135 31.39 17.13 16.45
C THR A 135 30.31 17.18 15.39
N ASN A 136 29.96 18.39 14.98
CA ASN A 136 29.08 18.68 13.86
C ASN A 136 29.93 19.21 12.70
N ASP A 137 30.12 18.41 11.65
CA ASP A 137 30.74 18.87 10.41
C ASP A 137 29.85 19.91 9.75
N THR A 138 30.38 21.07 9.36
CA THR A 138 29.63 22.15 8.71
C THR A 138 29.95 22.28 7.22
N ASN A 139 30.71 21.35 6.64
CA ASN A 139 31.05 21.34 5.22
C ASN A 139 30.03 20.52 4.41
N PHE A 140 28.90 21.14 4.10
CA PHE A 140 27.85 20.56 3.26
C PHE A 140 28.37 20.17 1.88
N ARG A 141 28.03 18.95 1.44
CA ARG A 141 28.57 18.35 0.20
C ARG A 141 27.59 17.35 -0.41
N ALA A 142 27.95 16.84 -1.58
CA ALA A 142 27.15 15.85 -2.28
C ALA A 142 27.05 14.53 -1.51
N ILE A 143 25.96 13.78 -1.69
CA ILE A 143 25.76 12.46 -1.04
C ILE A 143 26.94 11.51 -1.32
N ASN A 144 27.49 11.54 -2.53
CA ASN A 144 28.61 10.70 -2.97
C ASN A 144 30.00 11.29 -2.69
N ASP A 145 30.11 12.42 -2.00
CA ASP A 145 31.38 13.07 -1.64
C ASP A 145 31.65 12.88 -0.14
N ASP A 146 32.67 12.08 0.20
CA ASP A 146 33.00 11.68 1.58
C ASP A 146 31.73 11.34 2.41
N GLN A 147 30.95 10.38 1.87
CA GLN A 147 29.62 9.92 2.29
C GLN A 147 29.17 10.49 3.67
N PRO A 148 28.40 11.59 3.68
CA PRO A 148 27.96 12.21 4.91
C PRO A 148 27.17 11.22 5.76
N THR A 149 27.60 11.03 6.99
CA THR A 149 27.12 10.03 7.94
C THR A 149 26.71 10.69 9.25
N PHE A 150 25.55 10.32 9.76
CA PHE A 150 24.91 10.87 10.96
C PHE A 150 24.85 9.79 12.04
N ALA A 151 25.74 9.86 13.02
CA ALA A 151 25.93 8.77 13.97
C ALA A 151 25.66 9.15 15.42
N PHE A 152 25.16 8.16 16.15
CA PHE A 152 25.10 8.13 17.60
C PHE A 152 25.93 6.96 18.13
N ALA A 153 26.57 7.16 19.27
CA ALA A 153 27.15 6.10 20.08
C ALA A 153 26.72 6.26 21.53
N VAL A 154 26.17 5.18 22.10
CA VAL A 154 25.64 5.12 23.46
C VAL A 154 26.50 4.16 24.28
N ASP A 155 27.07 4.67 25.36
CA ASP A 155 27.80 3.85 26.33
C ASP A 155 26.79 3.20 27.30
N LEU A 156 26.50 1.90 27.10
CA LEU A 156 25.56 1.16 27.93
C LEU A 156 26.16 0.79 29.30
N GLY A 157 27.48 0.94 29.45
CA GLY A 157 28.22 0.52 30.65
C GLY A 157 28.18 -1.00 30.82
N SER A 158 28.16 -1.42 32.09
CA SER A 158 28.13 -2.83 32.47
C SER A 158 26.74 -3.43 32.25
N VAL A 159 26.58 -4.17 31.16
CA VAL A 159 25.37 -4.91 30.80
C VAL A 159 25.41 -6.31 31.43
N GLU A 160 24.36 -6.64 32.16
CA GLU A 160 24.15 -7.94 32.80
C GLU A 160 23.03 -8.71 32.09
N THR A 161 22.48 -9.74 32.74
CA THR A 161 21.31 -10.50 32.23
C THR A 161 20.02 -9.67 32.15
N ALA A 162 19.95 -8.54 32.87
CA ALA A 162 18.84 -7.60 32.77
C ALA A 162 19.00 -6.77 31.47
N PRO A 163 17.96 -6.71 30.61
CA PRO A 163 18.07 -6.01 29.34
C PRO A 163 18.15 -4.50 29.49
N VAL A 164 19.00 -3.89 28.67
CA VAL A 164 19.11 -2.44 28.47
C VAL A 164 18.61 -2.12 27.06
N SER A 165 17.72 -1.14 26.93
CA SER A 165 17.14 -0.70 25.66
C SER A 165 17.71 0.67 25.26
N THR A 166 17.92 0.87 23.96
CA THR A 166 18.19 2.17 23.34
C THR A 166 17.22 2.35 22.19
N LEU A 167 16.41 3.40 22.28
CA LEU A 167 15.42 3.75 21.26
C LEU A 167 16.00 4.76 20.28
N PHE A 168 15.83 4.48 19.00
CA PHE A 168 16.04 5.43 17.92
C PHE A 168 14.74 5.69 17.17
N THR A 169 14.64 6.87 16.58
CA THR A 169 13.56 7.27 15.68
C THR A 169 14.13 7.77 14.37
N ILE A 170 13.55 7.29 13.27
CA ILE A 170 13.75 7.86 11.94
C ILE A 170 12.42 8.42 11.44
N GLY A 171 12.43 9.63 10.88
CA GLY A 171 11.22 10.25 10.36
C GLY A 171 11.49 11.25 9.25
N LEU A 172 10.53 11.38 8.34
CA LEU A 172 10.54 12.34 7.26
C LEU A 172 9.49 13.43 7.52
N ALA A 173 9.91 14.63 7.89
CA ALA A 173 8.99 15.75 8.01
C ALA A 173 8.84 16.47 6.67
N GLN A 174 7.63 16.42 6.12
CA GLN A 174 7.24 17.17 4.92
C GLN A 174 6.00 17.99 5.24
N GLU A 175 6.11 19.31 5.29
CA GLU A 175 4.94 20.17 5.54
C GLU A 175 3.93 20.12 4.38
N GLN A 176 4.42 20.08 3.14
CA GLN A 176 3.62 19.97 1.92
C GLN A 176 3.70 18.54 1.39
N ALA A 177 2.65 17.74 1.55
CA ALA A 177 2.70 16.32 1.20
C ALA A 177 2.62 16.07 -0.29
N ILE A 178 1.74 16.78 -1.00
CA ILE A 178 1.34 16.44 -2.37
C ILE A 178 0.81 17.67 -3.10
N GLN A 179 1.05 17.74 -4.41
CA GLN A 179 0.35 18.65 -5.31
C GLN A 179 -0.90 17.93 -5.83
N PHE A 180 -2.06 18.58 -5.79
CA PHE A 180 -3.32 17.97 -6.17
C PHE A 180 -4.14 18.92 -7.05
N ASP A 181 -4.61 18.46 -8.20
CA ASP A 181 -5.58 19.18 -9.03
C ASP A 181 -7.00 18.89 -8.56
N GLY A 182 -7.51 19.77 -7.70
CA GLY A 182 -8.86 19.68 -7.15
C GLY A 182 -9.83 20.68 -7.81
N ALA A 183 -10.85 21.07 -7.05
CA ALA A 183 -11.92 21.95 -7.52
C ALA A 183 -11.50 23.33 -8.05
N ASN A 184 -10.28 23.79 -7.73
CA ASN A 184 -9.79 25.12 -8.06
C ASN A 184 -8.46 25.08 -8.83
N GLY A 185 -8.14 23.96 -9.48
CA GLY A 185 -6.83 23.73 -10.08
C GLY A 185 -5.82 23.15 -9.09
N ASP A 186 -4.57 23.09 -9.53
CA ASP A 186 -3.43 22.66 -8.74
C ASP A 186 -3.28 23.43 -7.42
N VAL A 187 -3.29 22.69 -6.31
CA VAL A 187 -3.02 23.19 -4.97
C VAL A 187 -2.00 22.32 -4.26
N SER A 188 -1.22 22.94 -3.38
CA SER A 188 -0.41 22.21 -2.40
C SER A 188 -1.29 21.74 -1.25
N VAL A 189 -1.25 20.45 -0.95
CA VAL A 189 -1.96 19.85 0.18
C VAL A 189 -0.95 19.55 1.28
N PRO A 190 -1.15 20.06 2.51
CA PRO A 190 -0.21 19.82 3.60
C PRO A 190 -0.27 18.36 4.08
N SER A 191 0.79 17.88 4.73
CA SER A 191 0.69 16.64 5.50
C SER A 191 -0.26 16.82 6.67
N LEU A 192 -1.12 15.83 6.95
CA LEU A 192 -2.14 15.97 7.99
C LEU A 192 -1.55 16.23 9.39
N TRP A 193 -0.35 15.72 9.67
CA TRP A 193 0.33 15.91 10.96
C TRP A 193 0.56 17.40 11.30
N THR A 194 0.69 18.27 10.29
CA THR A 194 0.88 19.72 10.47
C THR A 194 -0.30 20.42 11.16
N SER A 195 -1.46 19.77 11.19
CA SER A 195 -2.64 20.26 11.92
C SER A 195 -2.64 19.88 13.40
N TYR A 196 -1.80 18.91 13.81
CA TYR A 196 -1.70 18.42 15.18
C TYR A 196 -0.43 18.92 15.89
N TYR A 197 0.63 19.22 15.15
CA TYR A 197 1.91 19.67 15.67
C TYR A 197 2.30 21.02 15.04
N ALA A 198 2.78 21.96 15.86
CA ALA A 198 3.12 23.29 15.39
C ALA A 198 4.45 23.34 14.64
N THR A 199 5.36 22.40 14.93
CA THR A 199 6.69 22.29 14.30
C THR A 199 7.06 20.83 14.05
N GLU A 200 8.03 20.61 13.16
CA GLU A 200 8.61 19.28 12.92
C GLU A 200 9.21 18.66 14.20
N LEU A 201 9.81 19.48 15.07
CA LEU A 201 10.37 19.02 16.34
C LEU A 201 9.28 18.61 17.35
N ASP A 202 8.13 19.28 17.36
CA ASP A 202 6.99 18.86 18.20
C ASP A 202 6.47 17.48 17.76
N ALA A 203 6.43 17.24 16.45
CA ALA A 203 6.04 15.94 15.88
C ALA A 203 7.06 14.84 16.21
N LEU A 204 8.37 15.12 16.07
CA LEU A 204 9.46 14.23 16.45
C LEU A 204 9.40 13.88 17.94
N GLU A 205 9.24 14.88 18.81
CA GLU A 205 9.20 14.69 20.26
C GLU A 205 7.99 13.87 20.70
N PHE A 206 6.81 14.17 20.14
CA PHE A 206 5.64 13.34 20.38
C PHE A 206 5.89 11.89 19.95
N PHE A 207 6.36 11.67 18.71
CA PHE A 207 6.56 10.32 18.20
C PHE A 207 7.56 9.55 19.07
N HIS A 208 8.76 10.10 19.30
CA HIS A 208 9.78 9.41 20.08
C HIS A 208 9.30 9.01 21.48
N THR A 209 8.57 9.90 22.17
CA THR A 209 8.08 9.65 23.54
C THR A 209 6.82 8.78 23.60
N ASP A 210 6.12 8.57 22.47
CA ASP A 210 4.91 7.73 22.39
C ASP A 210 5.22 6.24 22.21
N TYR A 211 6.50 5.84 22.10
CA TYR A 211 6.91 4.47 21.78
C TYR A 211 6.17 3.38 22.55
N ALA A 212 6.04 3.50 23.88
CA ALA A 212 5.36 2.47 24.68
C ALA A 212 3.87 2.31 24.29
N THR A 213 3.19 3.43 23.97
CA THR A 213 1.81 3.42 23.48
C THR A 213 1.75 2.85 22.07
N ALA A 214 2.60 3.34 21.16
CA ALA A 214 2.65 2.91 19.76
C ALA A 214 2.95 1.41 19.65
N ALA A 215 3.90 0.88 20.42
CA ALA A 215 4.22 -0.54 20.49
C ALA A 215 3.05 -1.38 21.02
N GLY A 216 2.33 -0.88 22.03
CA GLY A 216 1.12 -1.53 22.54
C GLY A 216 -0.03 -1.58 21.53
N LEU A 217 -0.24 -0.48 20.79
CA LEU A 217 -1.22 -0.41 19.71
C LEU A 217 -0.85 -1.35 18.55
N ALA A 218 0.41 -1.32 18.11
CA ALA A 218 0.91 -2.20 17.06
C ALA A 218 0.77 -3.68 17.45
N THR A 219 1.14 -4.05 18.68
CA THR A 219 0.95 -5.42 19.20
C THR A 219 -0.52 -5.83 19.21
N THR A 220 -1.42 -4.92 19.59
CA THR A 220 -2.86 -5.18 19.58
C THR A 220 -3.38 -5.43 18.17
N PHE A 221 -2.92 -4.63 17.21
CA PHE A 221 -3.29 -4.76 15.81
C PHE A 221 -2.72 -6.04 15.16
N ASP A 222 -1.43 -6.33 15.38
CA ASP A 222 -0.77 -7.56 14.92
C ASP A 222 -1.50 -8.81 15.45
N ASN A 223 -1.87 -8.81 16.74
CA ASN A 223 -2.64 -9.92 17.33
C ASN A 223 -4.03 -10.07 16.71
N LYS A 224 -4.70 -8.95 16.38
CA LYS A 224 -6.00 -8.98 15.71
C LYS A 224 -5.87 -9.60 14.32
N ILE A 225 -4.92 -9.14 13.50
CA ILE A 225 -4.66 -9.72 12.17
C ILE A 225 -4.34 -11.21 12.31
N ALA A 226 -3.39 -11.58 13.17
CA ALA A 226 -2.98 -12.98 13.32
C ALA A 226 -4.15 -13.89 13.76
N SER A 227 -4.97 -13.44 14.71
CA SER A 227 -6.13 -14.19 15.19
C SER A 227 -7.19 -14.36 14.09
N ASP A 228 -7.57 -13.27 13.42
CA ASP A 228 -8.63 -13.27 12.41
C ASP A 228 -8.18 -14.07 11.17
N SER A 229 -6.94 -13.90 10.72
CA SER A 229 -6.37 -14.65 9.61
C SER A 229 -6.23 -16.14 9.92
N ASN A 230 -5.78 -16.50 11.13
CA ASN A 230 -5.71 -17.91 11.52
C ASN A 230 -7.10 -18.55 11.57
N ALA A 231 -8.13 -17.82 12.01
CA ALA A 231 -9.51 -18.30 12.00
C ALA A 231 -10.07 -18.45 10.58
N ALA A 232 -9.69 -17.57 9.65
CA ALA A 232 -10.18 -17.58 8.27
C ALA A 232 -9.46 -18.58 7.35
N GLY A 233 -8.14 -18.74 7.50
CA GLY A 233 -7.30 -19.49 6.55
C GLY A 233 -6.10 -20.22 7.17
N GLY A 234 -6.01 -20.29 8.50
CA GLY A 234 -4.92 -20.97 9.21
C GLY A 234 -3.60 -20.21 9.22
N ALA A 235 -2.53 -20.89 9.65
CA ALA A 235 -1.22 -20.29 9.84
C ALA A 235 -0.60 -19.74 8.54
N ASP A 236 -0.85 -20.40 7.42
CA ASP A 236 -0.38 -19.93 6.11
C ASP A 236 -0.98 -18.55 5.80
N TYR A 237 -2.27 -18.32 6.07
CA TYR A 237 -2.89 -17.02 5.84
C TYR A 237 -2.37 -15.92 6.79
N VAL A 238 -1.90 -16.29 7.99
CA VAL A 238 -1.21 -15.34 8.89
C VAL A 238 0.07 -14.81 8.25
N ILE A 239 0.87 -15.68 7.59
CA ILE A 239 2.11 -15.26 6.91
C ILE A 239 1.82 -14.16 5.88
N LEU A 240 0.81 -14.39 5.03
CA LEU A 240 0.41 -13.45 3.98
C LEU A 240 -0.03 -12.11 4.57
N THR A 241 -1.01 -12.14 5.47
CA THR A 241 -1.67 -10.94 5.98
C THR A 241 -0.78 -10.10 6.89
N SER A 242 0.15 -10.71 7.63
CA SER A 242 1.13 -9.97 8.44
C SER A 242 2.13 -9.17 7.61
N LEU A 243 2.49 -9.64 6.42
CA LEU A 243 3.37 -8.94 5.49
C LEU A 243 2.60 -7.89 4.68
N ALA A 244 1.47 -8.27 4.09
CA ALA A 244 0.65 -7.40 3.26
C ALA A 244 0.19 -6.15 4.01
N ALA A 245 -0.22 -6.27 5.29
CA ALA A 245 -0.67 -5.12 6.07
C ALA A 245 0.41 -4.03 6.21
N ARG A 246 1.70 -4.42 6.33
CA ARG A 246 2.81 -3.47 6.44
C ARG A 246 2.99 -2.68 5.15
N GLN A 247 3.02 -3.37 4.01
CA GLN A 247 3.21 -2.72 2.72
C GLN A 247 2.01 -1.85 2.32
N ALA A 248 0.80 -2.33 2.58
CA ALA A 248 -0.42 -1.65 2.18
C ALA A 248 -0.54 -0.25 2.83
N PHE A 249 -0.24 -0.13 4.12
CA PHE A 249 -0.20 1.19 4.77
C PHE A 249 1.07 1.98 4.47
N GLY A 250 2.20 1.31 4.19
CA GLY A 250 3.45 1.95 3.79
C GLY A 250 3.38 2.68 2.44
N ALA A 251 2.40 2.33 1.59
CA ALA A 251 2.16 2.98 0.30
C ALA A 251 1.29 4.26 0.39
N THR A 252 0.89 4.68 1.59
CA THR A 252 -0.09 5.76 1.77
C THR A 252 0.40 6.91 2.64
N GLN A 253 -0.15 8.10 2.41
CA GLN A 253 0.09 9.29 3.23
C GLN A 253 -1.23 10.03 3.53
N LEU A 254 -1.44 10.37 4.80
CA LEU A 254 -2.56 11.21 5.23
C LEU A 254 -2.21 12.69 5.01
N CYS A 255 -3.08 13.38 4.28
CA CYS A 255 -2.88 14.76 3.84
C CYS A 255 -4.10 15.63 4.19
N GLY A 256 -3.97 16.95 4.02
CA GLY A 256 -5.04 17.92 4.20
C GLY A 256 -5.16 18.41 5.64
N THR A 257 -6.39 18.66 6.07
CA THR A 257 -6.70 19.16 7.42
C THR A 257 -7.69 18.24 8.11
N PRO A 258 -7.89 18.33 9.44
CA PRO A 258 -8.91 17.54 10.13
C PRO A 258 -10.34 17.75 9.61
N ASP A 259 -10.62 18.92 9.01
CA ASP A 259 -11.92 19.23 8.41
C ASP A 259 -12.04 18.70 6.96
N THR A 260 -10.92 18.51 6.27
CA THR A 260 -10.86 18.00 4.89
C THR A 260 -9.63 17.09 4.74
N PRO A 261 -9.67 15.88 5.33
CA PRO A 261 -8.55 14.95 5.25
C PRO A 261 -8.62 14.18 3.93
N TYR A 262 -7.45 13.84 3.40
CA TYR A 262 -7.28 12.94 2.26
C TYR A 262 -6.34 11.81 2.64
N LEU A 263 -6.50 10.66 1.99
CA LEU A 263 -5.50 9.62 1.95
C LEU A 263 -5.03 9.53 0.50
N PHE A 264 -3.73 9.70 0.25
CA PHE A 264 -3.15 9.47 -1.07
C PHE A 264 -2.33 8.19 -1.05
N LEU A 265 -2.42 7.44 -2.15
CA LEU A 265 -1.66 6.22 -2.40
C LEU A 265 -0.66 6.43 -3.53
N LYS A 266 0.56 5.94 -3.31
CA LYS A 266 1.54 5.68 -4.38
C LYS A 266 1.39 4.22 -4.82
N GLU A 267 1.30 3.99 -6.11
CA GLU A 267 1.43 2.66 -6.67
C GLU A 267 2.87 2.15 -6.49
N ILE A 268 3.02 1.03 -5.80
CA ILE A 268 4.33 0.46 -5.46
C ILE A 268 4.59 -0.80 -6.28
N SER A 269 5.84 -1.00 -6.70
CA SER A 269 6.29 -2.09 -7.59
C SER A 269 6.00 -1.91 -9.08
N SER A 270 5.53 -0.73 -9.50
CA SER A 270 5.34 -0.30 -10.90
C SER A 270 6.04 1.05 -11.18
N ASP A 271 5.47 1.91 -12.03
CA ASP A 271 6.01 3.21 -12.46
C ASP A 271 5.73 4.39 -11.49
N GLY A 272 4.98 4.14 -10.41
CA GLY A 272 4.82 5.08 -9.30
C GLY A 272 3.62 6.03 -9.44
N ASN A 273 2.62 5.66 -10.25
CA ASN A 273 1.37 6.40 -10.41
C ASN A 273 0.69 6.72 -9.06
N VAL A 274 -0.10 7.79 -9.06
CA VAL A 274 -0.77 8.31 -7.88
C VAL A 274 -2.25 8.04 -7.97
N GLN A 275 -2.83 7.47 -6.91
CA GLN A 275 -4.27 7.25 -6.85
C GLN A 275 -4.84 6.39 -7.99
N THR A 276 -4.07 5.42 -8.45
CA THR A 276 -4.48 4.43 -9.46
C THR A 276 -5.68 3.63 -8.97
N VAL A 277 -6.81 3.71 -9.68
CA VAL A 277 -8.12 3.21 -9.23
C VAL A 277 -8.13 1.68 -9.16
N ASP A 278 -7.56 1.01 -10.16
CA ASP A 278 -7.43 -0.43 -10.22
C ASP A 278 -6.43 -1.01 -9.20
N VAL A 279 -5.54 -0.20 -8.63
CA VAL A 279 -4.66 -0.54 -7.48
C VAL A 279 -5.34 -0.28 -6.15
N ILE A 280 -6.15 0.77 -6.05
CA ILE A 280 -7.03 0.98 -4.89
C ILE A 280 -8.00 -0.20 -4.76
N PHE A 281 -8.37 -0.85 -5.87
CA PHE A 281 -9.26 -1.99 -5.90
C PHE A 281 -8.76 -3.22 -5.10
N PRO A 282 -7.58 -3.81 -5.31
CA PRO A 282 -7.07 -4.87 -4.43
C PRO A 282 -6.69 -4.38 -3.03
N PHE A 283 -6.48 -3.06 -2.84
CA PHE A 283 -6.19 -2.47 -1.53
C PHE A 283 -7.43 -2.23 -0.64
N HIS A 284 -8.61 -1.97 -1.22
CA HIS A 284 -9.79 -1.58 -0.45
C HIS A 284 -10.24 -2.58 0.65
N PRO A 285 -10.07 -3.91 0.52
CA PRO A 285 -10.52 -4.84 1.56
C PRO A 285 -9.82 -4.63 2.90
N ILE A 286 -8.52 -4.30 2.91
CA ILE A 286 -7.82 -4.01 4.16
C ILE A 286 -8.30 -2.70 4.79
N LEU A 287 -8.69 -1.70 3.98
CA LEU A 287 -9.29 -0.47 4.50
C LEU A 287 -10.65 -0.75 5.14
N ILE A 288 -11.52 -1.52 4.47
CA ILE A 288 -12.83 -1.92 5.01
C ILE A 288 -12.71 -2.75 6.29
N TYR A 289 -11.70 -3.63 6.36
CA TYR A 289 -11.41 -4.45 7.53
C TYR A 289 -10.91 -3.62 8.72
N THR A 290 -10.06 -2.62 8.47
CA THR A 290 -9.39 -1.83 9.51
C THR A 290 -10.18 -0.60 9.94
N ASN A 291 -10.50 0.27 9.00
CA ASN A 291 -11.30 1.48 9.17
C ASN A 291 -11.86 1.90 7.80
N PRO A 292 -13.12 1.56 7.46
CA PRO A 292 -13.69 1.84 6.15
C PRO A 292 -13.73 3.33 5.80
N LYS A 293 -13.67 4.24 6.77
CA LYS A 293 -13.56 5.69 6.48
C LYS A 293 -12.32 6.03 5.67
N LEU A 294 -11.24 5.26 5.80
CA LEU A 294 -10.04 5.43 4.99
C LEU A 294 -10.30 5.19 3.50
N LEU A 295 -11.19 4.26 3.14
CA LEU A 295 -11.56 4.05 1.75
C LEU A 295 -12.24 5.29 1.16
N LYS A 296 -13.13 5.94 1.92
CA LYS A 296 -13.68 7.24 1.49
C LYS A 296 -12.59 8.28 1.30
N LEU A 297 -11.68 8.44 2.27
CA LEU A 297 -10.58 9.43 2.14
C LEU A 297 -9.68 9.16 0.93
N LEU A 298 -9.58 7.90 0.52
CA LEU A 298 -8.84 7.45 -0.64
C LEU A 298 -9.63 7.63 -1.95
N LEU A 299 -10.96 7.57 -1.94
CA LEU A 299 -11.78 7.82 -3.14
C LEU A 299 -12.05 9.33 -3.36
N ASP A 300 -12.07 10.13 -2.30
CA ASP A 300 -12.40 11.56 -2.34
C ASP A 300 -11.53 12.39 -3.30
N PRO A 301 -10.20 12.17 -3.45
CA PRO A 301 -9.40 12.86 -4.46
C PRO A 301 -9.88 12.60 -5.90
N LEU A 302 -10.25 11.36 -6.22
CA LEU A 302 -10.73 10.96 -7.55
C LEU A 302 -12.08 11.59 -7.86
N PHE A 303 -13.02 11.55 -6.91
CA PHE A 303 -14.30 12.24 -7.06
C PHE A 303 -14.12 13.74 -7.20
N THR A 304 -13.28 14.35 -6.35
CA THR A 304 -13.05 15.80 -6.39
C THR A 304 -12.50 16.25 -7.73
N ASN A 305 -11.51 15.55 -8.30
CA ASN A 305 -10.94 15.88 -9.60
C ASN A 305 -11.98 15.76 -10.73
N GLN A 306 -12.66 14.61 -10.81
CA GLN A 306 -13.56 14.32 -11.93
C GLN A 306 -14.88 15.10 -11.87
N GLU A 307 -15.49 15.26 -10.68
CA GLU A 307 -16.76 16.00 -10.52
C GLU A 307 -16.61 17.52 -10.72
N THR A 308 -15.39 18.03 -10.62
CA THR A 308 -15.10 19.46 -10.84
C THR A 308 -14.71 19.77 -12.28
N GLY A 309 -14.71 18.76 -13.16
CA GLY A 309 -14.52 18.90 -14.60
C GLY A 309 -13.06 18.97 -15.02
N GLN A 310 -12.12 18.54 -14.16
CA GLN A 310 -10.72 18.41 -14.54
C GLN A 310 -10.48 17.23 -15.48
N TRP A 311 -11.38 16.25 -15.49
CA TRP A 311 -11.35 15.11 -16.39
C TRP A 311 -12.37 15.28 -17.53
N PRO A 312 -11.96 15.23 -18.82
CA PRO A 312 -12.85 15.53 -19.94
C PRO A 312 -13.66 14.33 -20.46
N ASN A 313 -13.32 13.09 -20.06
CA ASN A 313 -13.99 11.89 -20.57
C ASN A 313 -15.22 11.50 -19.73
N THR A 314 -16.07 10.63 -20.28
CA THR A 314 -17.32 10.20 -19.65
C THR A 314 -17.19 8.96 -18.76
N TYR A 315 -16.05 8.27 -18.82
CA TYR A 315 -15.69 7.12 -17.98
C TYR A 315 -14.76 7.57 -16.82
N SER A 316 -14.52 6.70 -15.84
CA SER A 316 -13.61 7.02 -14.74
C SER A 316 -12.17 7.12 -15.23
N ILE A 317 -11.45 8.11 -14.72
CA ILE A 317 -9.98 8.21 -14.86
C ILE A 317 -9.30 6.99 -14.22
N HIS A 318 -8.13 6.61 -14.72
CA HIS A 318 -7.25 5.57 -14.18
C HIS A 318 -6.50 6.03 -12.92
N ASP A 319 -5.80 7.15 -13.01
CA ASP A 319 -4.97 7.67 -11.93
C ASP A 319 -5.03 9.21 -11.88
N LEU A 320 -4.45 9.80 -10.84
CA LEU A 320 -4.32 11.26 -10.71
C LEU A 320 -2.92 11.78 -11.06
N GLY A 321 -2.02 10.98 -11.59
CA GLY A 321 -0.73 11.45 -12.07
C GLY A 321 0.31 10.35 -12.16
N ALA A 322 1.24 10.53 -13.11
CA ALA A 322 2.22 9.51 -13.48
C ALA A 322 3.26 9.19 -12.39
N HIS A 323 3.50 10.10 -11.43
CA HIS A 323 4.51 9.90 -10.40
C HIS A 323 4.11 10.58 -9.08
N TYR A 324 4.22 9.85 -7.98
CA TYR A 324 4.04 10.38 -6.64
C TYR A 324 5.14 11.41 -6.28
N PRO A 325 4.82 12.50 -5.55
CA PRO A 325 3.52 12.93 -5.04
C PRO A 325 2.92 14.05 -5.90
N ASN A 326 2.69 13.78 -7.19
CA ASN A 326 2.02 14.70 -8.09
C ASN A 326 0.68 14.13 -8.56
N ALA A 327 -0.41 14.63 -7.97
CA ALA A 327 -1.79 14.25 -8.26
C ALA A 327 -2.53 15.30 -9.13
N THR A 328 -1.92 15.76 -10.23
CA THR A 328 -2.49 16.81 -11.12
C THR A 328 -3.47 16.31 -12.20
N GLY A 329 -3.78 15.02 -12.20
CA GLY A 329 -4.71 14.38 -13.14
C GLY A 329 -4.28 14.44 -14.60
N HIS A 330 -5.23 14.14 -15.47
CA HIS A 330 -5.06 14.06 -16.93
C HIS A 330 -6.05 14.98 -17.64
N SER A 331 -5.91 16.30 -17.43
CA SER A 331 -6.85 17.29 -17.99
C SER A 331 -6.89 17.37 -19.51
N ASP A 332 -5.91 16.77 -20.17
CA ASP A 332 -5.87 16.57 -21.62
C ASP A 332 -6.67 15.34 -22.10
N GLY A 333 -7.17 14.52 -21.18
CA GLY A 333 -7.95 13.31 -21.46
C GLY A 333 -7.10 12.09 -21.79
N ASN A 334 -5.78 12.11 -21.56
CA ASN A 334 -4.85 11.06 -21.96
C ASN A 334 -4.26 10.31 -20.75
N ASP A 335 -5.12 9.72 -19.94
CA ASP A 335 -4.71 8.73 -18.94
C ASP A 335 -4.39 7.38 -19.61
N GLU A 336 -4.01 6.41 -18.79
CA GLU A 336 -3.99 5.02 -19.21
C GLU A 336 -5.43 4.49 -19.38
N GLN A 337 -5.81 4.16 -20.62
CA GLN A 337 -7.21 3.90 -20.94
C GLN A 337 -7.70 2.52 -20.48
N GLN A 338 -8.23 2.47 -19.26
CA GLN A 338 -8.90 1.30 -18.67
C GLN A 338 -10.40 1.58 -18.34
N PRO A 339 -11.20 2.13 -19.26
CA PRO A 339 -12.49 2.75 -18.92
C PRO A 339 -13.53 1.80 -18.31
N LEU A 340 -13.61 0.55 -18.77
CA LEU A 340 -14.57 -0.45 -18.23
C LEU A 340 -14.15 -0.89 -16.82
N GLU A 341 -12.86 -1.18 -16.67
CA GLU A 341 -12.22 -1.57 -15.40
C GLU A 341 -12.50 -0.51 -14.33
N GLU A 342 -12.18 0.75 -14.62
CA GLU A 342 -12.24 1.83 -13.63
C GLU A 342 -13.66 2.28 -13.29
N CYS A 343 -14.57 2.29 -14.27
CA CYS A 343 -15.98 2.50 -13.97
C CYS A 343 -16.52 1.41 -13.03
N GLY A 344 -16.14 0.15 -13.27
CA GLY A 344 -16.52 -0.98 -12.41
C GLY A 344 -15.94 -0.84 -11.00
N ASN A 345 -14.64 -0.57 -10.91
CA ASN A 345 -13.91 -0.40 -9.65
C ASN A 345 -14.54 0.69 -8.78
N MET A 346 -14.77 1.88 -9.34
CA MET A 346 -15.35 3.00 -8.60
C MET A 346 -16.75 2.69 -8.07
N LEU A 347 -17.63 2.08 -8.87
CA LEU A 347 -18.98 1.71 -8.44
C LEU A 347 -18.95 0.68 -7.30
N ILE A 348 -18.12 -0.35 -7.44
CA ILE A 348 -17.98 -1.42 -6.45
C ILE A 348 -17.44 -0.87 -5.14
N MET A 349 -16.32 -0.16 -5.16
CA MET A 349 -15.68 0.37 -3.94
C MET A 349 -16.55 1.40 -3.22
N THR A 350 -17.25 2.26 -3.97
CA THR A 350 -18.15 3.26 -3.39
C THR A 350 -19.33 2.60 -2.68
N LEU A 351 -19.92 1.55 -3.27
CA LEU A 351 -20.97 0.78 -2.61
C LEU A 351 -20.44 0.02 -1.40
N ALA A 352 -19.27 -0.62 -1.51
CA ALA A 352 -18.65 -1.37 -0.42
C ALA A 352 -18.40 -0.47 0.81
N TYR A 353 -17.84 0.73 0.60
CA TYR A 353 -17.71 1.76 1.63
C TYR A 353 -19.07 2.09 2.27
N ALA A 354 -20.06 2.44 1.45
CA ALA A 354 -21.35 2.92 1.94
C ALA A 354 -22.13 1.83 2.70
N GLN A 355 -22.04 0.56 2.27
CA GLN A 355 -22.64 -0.57 2.98
C GLN A 355 -21.96 -0.80 4.34
N ARG A 356 -20.64 -0.64 4.41
CA ARG A 356 -19.88 -0.84 5.65
C ARG A 356 -20.14 0.26 6.69
N GLU A 357 -20.15 1.52 6.27
CA GLU A 357 -20.36 2.68 7.15
C GLU A 357 -21.84 3.05 7.33
N GLY A 358 -22.74 2.54 6.49
CA GLY A 358 -24.13 2.99 6.44
C GLY A 358 -24.29 4.41 5.88
N ASP A 359 -23.37 4.86 5.03
CA ASP A 359 -23.30 6.24 4.52
C ASP A 359 -24.02 6.39 3.17
N THR A 360 -25.36 6.38 3.20
CA THR A 360 -26.18 6.63 1.99
C THR A 360 -26.08 8.07 1.49
N THR A 361 -25.58 8.99 2.32
CA THR A 361 -25.39 10.40 1.94
C THR A 361 -24.24 10.52 0.95
N TYR A 362 -23.15 9.80 1.17
CA TYR A 362 -22.03 9.72 0.23
C TYR A 362 -22.46 9.20 -1.14
N LEU A 363 -23.28 8.13 -1.17
CA LEU A 363 -23.89 7.65 -2.43
C LEU A 363 -24.72 8.72 -3.14
N SER A 364 -25.50 9.49 -2.37
CA SER A 364 -26.34 10.56 -2.92
C SER A 364 -25.51 11.73 -3.45
N GLN A 365 -24.39 12.04 -2.78
CA GLN A 365 -23.45 13.09 -3.17
C GLN A 365 -22.83 12.79 -4.55
N HIS A 366 -22.40 11.55 -4.77
CA HIS A 366 -21.69 11.13 -5.99
C HIS A 366 -22.61 10.46 -7.03
N TYR A 367 -23.94 10.49 -6.84
CA TYR A 367 -24.88 9.74 -7.68
C TYR A 367 -24.75 10.05 -9.17
N ASN A 368 -24.57 11.33 -9.52
CA ASN A 368 -24.55 11.76 -10.91
C ASN A 368 -23.37 11.16 -11.69
N ILE A 369 -22.17 11.17 -11.11
CA ILE A 369 -20.98 10.65 -11.77
C ILE A 369 -20.99 9.12 -11.81
N LEU A 370 -21.44 8.47 -10.72
CA LEU A 370 -21.64 7.01 -10.68
C LEU A 370 -22.64 6.55 -11.74
N ASN A 371 -23.74 7.30 -11.92
CA ASN A 371 -24.73 7.03 -12.96
C ASN A 371 -24.14 7.22 -14.38
N GLN A 372 -23.31 8.23 -14.59
CA GLN A 372 -22.62 8.46 -15.87
C GLN A 372 -21.68 7.29 -16.22
N TRP A 373 -20.85 6.85 -15.27
CA TRP A 373 -19.98 5.69 -15.45
C TRP A 373 -20.78 4.40 -15.70
N THR A 374 -21.94 4.26 -15.06
CA THR A 374 -22.83 3.12 -15.33
C THR A 374 -23.37 3.12 -16.75
N GLN A 375 -23.66 4.29 -17.33
CA GLN A 375 -24.09 4.37 -18.74
C GLN A 375 -23.00 3.86 -19.69
N TYR A 376 -21.73 4.19 -19.42
CA TYR A 376 -20.61 3.61 -20.16
C TYR A 376 -20.57 2.08 -20.03
N LEU A 377 -20.72 1.54 -18.81
CA LEU A 377 -20.76 0.09 -18.58
C LEU A 377 -21.93 -0.58 -19.32
N VAL A 378 -23.10 0.06 -19.40
CA VAL A 378 -24.23 -0.49 -20.17
C VAL A 378 -23.90 -0.63 -21.65
N GLU A 379 -23.08 0.26 -22.21
CA GLU A 379 -22.69 0.19 -23.62
C GLU A 379 -21.59 -0.86 -23.87
N GLU A 380 -20.65 -1.03 -22.94
CA GLU A 380 -19.39 -1.73 -23.20
C GLU A 380 -19.20 -3.05 -22.41
N ALA A 381 -19.92 -3.27 -21.30
CA ALA A 381 -19.61 -4.38 -20.39
C ALA A 381 -19.90 -5.78 -20.95
N LEU A 382 -20.99 -5.95 -21.72
CA LEU A 382 -21.36 -7.27 -22.20
C LEU A 382 -20.36 -7.81 -23.22
N ILE A 383 -19.88 -6.96 -24.13
CA ILE A 383 -18.94 -7.28 -25.21
C ILE A 383 -17.79 -6.26 -25.14
N PRO A 384 -16.81 -6.44 -24.23
CA PRO A 384 -15.72 -5.48 -24.08
C PRO A 384 -14.96 -5.26 -25.38
N ALA A 385 -14.73 -3.99 -25.74
CA ALA A 385 -13.84 -3.61 -26.82
C ALA A 385 -12.39 -4.09 -26.58
N ASP A 386 -11.54 -3.97 -27.60
CA ASP A 386 -10.10 -4.19 -27.46
C ASP A 386 -9.48 -3.10 -26.58
N GLN A 387 -9.34 -3.41 -25.29
CA GLN A 387 -8.81 -2.53 -24.25
C GLN A 387 -7.93 -3.33 -23.28
N ILE A 388 -7.10 -2.63 -22.53
CA ILE A 388 -6.42 -3.17 -21.34
C ILE A 388 -7.39 -3.23 -20.16
N SER A 389 -7.10 -4.13 -19.22
CA SER A 389 -7.63 -4.13 -17.85
C SER A 389 -6.47 -3.82 -16.89
N THR A 390 -6.70 -3.95 -15.59
CA THR A 390 -5.65 -3.96 -14.55
C THR A 390 -4.53 -4.99 -14.79
N ASP A 391 -4.76 -5.96 -15.69
CA ASP A 391 -3.74 -6.89 -16.17
C ASP A 391 -3.05 -6.35 -17.44
N ASP A 392 -2.76 -5.05 -17.45
CA ASP A 392 -2.21 -4.25 -18.55
C ASP A 392 -0.89 -4.82 -19.09
N PHE A 393 -0.07 -5.36 -18.19
CA PHE A 393 1.17 -6.07 -18.48
C PHE A 393 0.98 -7.31 -19.37
N ALA A 394 -0.24 -7.83 -19.49
CA ALA A 394 -0.60 -8.92 -20.39
C ALA A 394 -1.15 -8.43 -21.76
N GLY A 395 -1.23 -7.12 -21.97
CA GLY A 395 -1.68 -6.46 -23.20
C GLY A 395 -3.20 -6.37 -23.38
N THR A 396 -3.62 -5.64 -24.41
CA THR A 396 -5.05 -5.47 -24.75
C THR A 396 -5.68 -6.78 -25.21
N LEU A 397 -6.97 -6.92 -24.91
CA LEU A 397 -7.76 -8.04 -25.42
C LEU A 397 -9.24 -7.66 -25.51
N ALA A 398 -9.85 -7.91 -26.66
CA ALA A 398 -11.30 -7.81 -26.83
C ALA A 398 -12.02 -9.00 -26.20
N ASN A 399 -13.29 -8.80 -25.80
CA ASN A 399 -14.16 -9.85 -25.26
C ASN A 399 -13.61 -10.54 -23.99
N GLN A 400 -12.82 -9.83 -23.19
CA GLN A 400 -12.26 -10.37 -21.95
C GLN A 400 -13.36 -10.81 -20.99
N THR A 401 -13.35 -12.09 -20.63
CA THR A 401 -14.43 -12.71 -19.85
C THR A 401 -14.46 -12.19 -18.42
N ASN A 402 -13.29 -12.01 -17.80
CA ASN A 402 -13.17 -11.49 -16.44
C ASN A 402 -13.41 -9.97 -16.35
N LEU A 403 -13.05 -9.21 -17.39
CA LEU A 403 -13.36 -7.78 -17.47
C LEU A 403 -14.86 -7.54 -17.66
N ALA A 404 -15.50 -8.31 -18.55
CA ALA A 404 -16.94 -8.23 -18.76
C ALA A 404 -17.73 -8.44 -17.45
N ILE A 405 -17.38 -9.47 -16.66
CA ILE A 405 -18.10 -9.73 -15.41
C ILE A 405 -17.93 -8.59 -14.39
N LYS A 406 -16.79 -7.89 -14.35
CA LYS A 406 -16.61 -6.68 -13.52
C LYS A 406 -17.62 -5.60 -13.90
N GLY A 407 -17.74 -5.28 -15.20
CA GLY A 407 -18.70 -4.29 -15.68
C GLY A 407 -20.15 -4.67 -15.36
N ILE A 408 -20.52 -5.94 -15.53
CA ILE A 408 -21.86 -6.45 -15.21
C ILE A 408 -22.16 -6.33 -13.70
N ILE A 409 -21.18 -6.66 -12.85
CA ILE A 409 -21.27 -6.48 -11.40
C ILE A 409 -21.38 -4.99 -11.04
N GLY A 410 -20.62 -4.11 -11.69
CA GLY A 410 -20.71 -2.66 -11.54
C GLY A 410 -22.11 -2.11 -11.85
N ILE A 411 -22.76 -2.58 -12.92
CA ILE A 411 -24.15 -2.21 -13.25
C ILE A 411 -25.12 -2.65 -12.13
N GLN A 412 -24.94 -3.86 -11.59
CA GLN A 412 -25.76 -4.33 -10.46
C GLN A 412 -25.47 -3.56 -9.17
N ALA A 413 -24.22 -3.18 -8.91
CA ALA A 413 -23.87 -2.30 -7.80
C ALA A 413 -24.58 -0.94 -7.93
N MET A 414 -24.61 -0.35 -9.14
CA MET A 414 -25.37 0.88 -9.38
C MET A 414 -26.86 0.70 -9.12
N SER A 415 -27.45 -0.45 -9.43
CA SER A 415 -28.86 -0.72 -9.09
C SER A 415 -29.11 -0.61 -7.58
N VAL A 416 -28.20 -1.16 -6.76
CA VAL A 416 -28.27 -1.05 -5.30
C VAL A 416 -28.10 0.39 -4.86
N ILE A 417 -27.10 1.11 -5.40
CA ILE A 417 -26.87 2.54 -5.12
C ILE A 417 -28.15 3.34 -5.41
N ALA A 418 -28.72 3.19 -6.60
CA ALA A 418 -29.95 3.87 -7.01
C ALA A 418 -31.13 3.57 -6.09
N ASN A 419 -31.28 2.33 -5.64
CA ASN A 419 -32.33 1.99 -4.69
C ASN A 419 -32.12 2.67 -3.32
N LEU A 420 -30.87 2.69 -2.82
CA LEU A 420 -30.51 3.31 -1.54
C LEU A 420 -30.65 4.84 -1.55
N THR A 421 -30.49 5.48 -2.71
CA THR A 421 -30.61 6.94 -2.87
C THR A 421 -31.99 7.40 -3.36
N GLY A 422 -32.97 6.49 -3.47
CA GLY A 422 -34.35 6.82 -3.83
C GLY A 422 -34.64 6.92 -5.35
N ASN A 423 -33.73 6.47 -6.21
CA ASN A 423 -33.86 6.44 -7.66
C ASN A 423 -34.39 5.08 -8.15
N ALA A 424 -35.62 4.74 -7.75
CA ALA A 424 -36.18 3.39 -7.96
C ALA A 424 -36.33 2.96 -9.43
N ALA A 425 -36.52 3.92 -10.36
CA ALA A 425 -36.62 3.62 -11.79
C ALA A 425 -35.26 3.17 -12.37
N ASP A 426 -34.19 3.89 -12.03
CA ASP A 426 -32.82 3.55 -12.41
C ASP A 426 -32.42 2.21 -11.81
N ALA A 427 -32.76 1.99 -10.52
CA ALA A 427 -32.52 0.71 -9.85
C ALA A 427 -33.14 -0.48 -10.60
N ALA A 428 -34.42 -0.38 -10.97
CA ALA A 428 -35.11 -1.43 -11.71
C ALA A 428 -34.51 -1.65 -13.11
N ASN A 429 -34.13 -0.56 -13.79
CA ASN A 429 -33.52 -0.62 -15.12
C ASN A 429 -32.15 -1.32 -15.09
N TYR A 430 -31.24 -0.85 -14.23
CA TYR A 430 -29.90 -1.42 -14.14
C TYR A 430 -29.90 -2.86 -13.65
N SER A 431 -30.79 -3.23 -12.70
CA SER A 431 -30.93 -4.63 -12.30
C SER A 431 -31.39 -5.52 -13.45
N SER A 432 -32.37 -5.06 -14.25
CA SER A 432 -32.83 -5.80 -15.41
C SER A 432 -31.71 -6.02 -16.44
N ILE A 433 -30.87 -5.00 -16.67
CA ILE A 433 -29.73 -5.08 -17.60
C ILE A 433 -28.69 -6.07 -17.07
N ALA A 434 -28.27 -5.94 -15.81
CA ALA A 434 -27.27 -6.82 -15.22
C ALA A 434 -27.69 -8.31 -15.25
N HIS A 435 -28.97 -8.60 -14.96
CA HIS A 435 -29.50 -9.97 -15.01
C HIS A 435 -29.61 -10.53 -16.45
N ASP A 436 -29.92 -9.69 -17.43
CA ASP A 436 -29.87 -10.10 -18.83
C ASP A 436 -28.42 -10.39 -19.26
N TYR A 437 -27.49 -9.50 -18.89
CA TYR A 437 -26.08 -9.62 -19.24
C TYR A 437 -25.41 -10.83 -18.60
N ILE A 438 -25.65 -11.12 -17.31
CA ILE A 438 -25.07 -12.33 -16.68
C ILE A 438 -25.59 -13.63 -17.30
N THR A 439 -26.82 -13.63 -17.84
CA THR A 439 -27.36 -14.78 -18.58
C THR A 439 -26.63 -14.98 -19.90
N GLN A 440 -26.38 -13.89 -20.63
CA GLN A 440 -25.63 -13.93 -21.89
C GLN A 440 -24.14 -14.25 -21.67
N TRP A 441 -23.50 -13.63 -20.67
CA TRP A 441 -22.11 -13.86 -20.28
C TRP A 441 -21.82 -15.34 -20.02
N GLN A 442 -22.71 -16.05 -19.31
CA GLN A 442 -22.55 -17.50 -19.09
C GLN A 442 -22.52 -18.31 -20.39
N THR A 443 -23.20 -17.84 -21.45
CA THR A 443 -23.19 -18.50 -22.76
C THR A 443 -21.93 -18.17 -23.56
N LEU A 444 -21.42 -16.94 -23.42
CA LEU A 444 -20.30 -16.43 -24.20
C LEU A 444 -18.93 -16.81 -23.61
N GLY A 445 -18.82 -16.79 -22.28
CA GLY A 445 -17.54 -16.88 -21.57
C GLY A 445 -17.29 -18.19 -20.85
N ILE A 446 -18.15 -19.19 -20.98
CA ILE A 446 -17.96 -20.51 -20.35
C ILE A 446 -17.76 -21.59 -21.40
N ALA A 447 -16.62 -22.28 -21.31
CA ALA A 447 -16.34 -23.51 -22.06
C ALA A 447 -17.08 -24.69 -21.44
N MET A 448 -18.40 -24.76 -21.65
CA MET A 448 -19.27 -25.80 -21.07
C MET A 448 -18.97 -27.22 -21.55
N ASP A 449 -18.29 -27.35 -22.69
CA ASP A 449 -17.89 -28.62 -23.30
C ASP A 449 -16.49 -29.08 -22.86
N ALA A 450 -15.74 -28.27 -22.11
CA ALA A 450 -14.50 -28.67 -21.46
C ALA A 450 -14.76 -29.59 -20.26
N ASP A 451 -13.74 -30.37 -19.88
CA ASP A 451 -13.78 -31.29 -18.74
C ASP A 451 -12.55 -31.08 -17.81
N PRO A 452 -12.72 -30.39 -16.66
CA PRO A 452 -13.95 -29.78 -16.18
C PRO A 452 -14.30 -28.48 -16.94
N PRO A 453 -15.59 -28.07 -16.95
CA PRO A 453 -16.00 -26.79 -17.51
C PRO A 453 -15.39 -25.63 -16.72
N HIS A 454 -15.09 -24.53 -17.41
CA HIS A 454 -14.44 -23.34 -16.83
C HIS A 454 -14.72 -22.09 -17.67
N THR A 455 -14.40 -20.91 -17.13
CA THR A 455 -14.45 -19.67 -17.92
C THR A 455 -13.26 -19.53 -18.85
N THR A 456 -13.50 -19.03 -20.05
CA THR A 456 -12.46 -18.70 -21.03
C THR A 456 -11.72 -17.41 -20.68
N LEU A 457 -10.52 -17.19 -21.22
CA LEU A 457 -9.85 -15.88 -21.13
C LEU A 457 -10.69 -14.80 -21.85
N ALA A 458 -11.08 -15.08 -23.10
CA ALA A 458 -11.98 -14.25 -23.88
C ALA A 458 -13.05 -15.09 -24.58
N TYR A 459 -14.19 -14.49 -24.87
CA TYR A 459 -15.35 -15.22 -25.39
C TYR A 459 -15.03 -16.06 -26.64
N GLY A 460 -15.50 -17.31 -26.63
CA GLY A 460 -15.30 -18.26 -27.73
C GLY A 460 -13.90 -18.88 -27.81
N MET A 461 -12.98 -18.55 -26.91
CA MET A 461 -11.66 -19.17 -26.82
C MET A 461 -11.67 -20.36 -25.83
N ASN A 462 -12.38 -21.43 -26.19
CA ASN A 462 -12.65 -22.57 -25.29
C ASN A 462 -11.40 -23.36 -24.84
N ASP A 463 -10.23 -23.12 -25.46
CA ASP A 463 -8.93 -23.70 -25.09
C ASP A 463 -8.12 -22.84 -24.11
N THR A 464 -8.70 -21.74 -23.63
CA THR A 464 -8.07 -20.79 -22.69
C THR A 464 -8.81 -20.72 -21.37
N HIS A 465 -8.14 -20.18 -20.35
CA HIS A 465 -8.71 -19.94 -19.02
C HIS A 465 -8.08 -18.71 -18.36
N GLY A 466 -8.63 -18.31 -17.21
CA GLY A 466 -8.04 -17.30 -16.33
C GLY A 466 -8.64 -17.33 -14.92
N LEU A 467 -7.96 -16.64 -14.00
CA LEU A 467 -8.51 -16.32 -12.69
C LEU A 467 -9.74 -15.43 -12.86
N LEU A 468 -10.82 -15.77 -12.17
CA LEU A 468 -12.07 -15.02 -12.23
C LEU A 468 -12.24 -14.22 -10.94
N TYR A 469 -11.22 -13.41 -10.65
CA TYR A 469 -11.08 -12.67 -9.39
C TYR A 469 -12.19 -11.65 -9.15
N ASN A 470 -12.83 -11.15 -10.23
CA ASN A 470 -13.92 -10.18 -10.13
C ASN A 470 -15.22 -10.78 -9.55
N LEU A 471 -15.30 -12.11 -9.38
CA LEU A 471 -16.36 -12.74 -8.60
C LEU A 471 -16.36 -12.32 -7.13
N TYR A 472 -15.21 -11.90 -6.60
CA TYR A 472 -15.09 -11.42 -5.22
C TYR A 472 -16.14 -10.35 -4.90
N SER A 473 -16.29 -9.36 -5.79
CA SER A 473 -17.16 -8.21 -5.58
C SER A 473 -18.66 -8.54 -5.55
N ASP A 474 -19.12 -9.55 -6.30
CA ASP A 474 -20.52 -10.01 -6.21
C ASP A 474 -20.84 -10.59 -4.82
N LYS A 475 -19.87 -11.32 -4.21
CA LYS A 475 -20.00 -11.85 -2.85
C LYS A 475 -19.83 -10.77 -1.78
N GLU A 476 -18.83 -9.92 -1.91
CA GLU A 476 -18.55 -8.84 -0.96
C GLU A 476 -19.75 -7.91 -0.79
N LEU A 477 -20.31 -7.46 -1.91
CA LEU A 477 -21.45 -6.54 -1.93
C LEU A 477 -22.79 -7.24 -1.66
N GLY A 478 -22.80 -8.57 -1.60
CA GLY A 478 -24.00 -9.39 -1.38
C GLY A 478 -25.04 -9.26 -2.49
N LEU A 479 -24.62 -9.08 -3.75
CA LEU A 479 -25.52 -8.81 -4.87
C LEU A 479 -26.31 -10.05 -5.29
N GLY A 480 -25.70 -11.24 -5.21
CA GLY A 480 -26.33 -12.49 -5.65
C GLY A 480 -26.68 -12.52 -7.13
N LEU A 481 -25.90 -11.79 -7.94
CA LEU A 481 -26.09 -11.69 -9.39
C LEU A 481 -25.54 -12.92 -10.11
N VAL A 482 -24.34 -13.33 -9.73
CA VAL A 482 -23.65 -14.46 -10.36
C VAL A 482 -24.18 -15.78 -9.76
N PRO A 483 -24.64 -16.74 -10.59
CA PRO A 483 -25.13 -18.02 -10.08
C PRO A 483 -24.06 -18.81 -9.33
N GLN A 484 -24.45 -19.46 -8.22
CA GLN A 484 -23.53 -20.29 -7.41
C GLN A 484 -22.81 -21.37 -8.23
N SER A 485 -23.44 -21.88 -9.29
CA SER A 485 -22.83 -22.86 -10.20
C SER A 485 -21.55 -22.37 -10.87
N VAL A 486 -21.37 -21.05 -11.07
CA VAL A 486 -20.14 -20.48 -11.65
C VAL A 486 -18.99 -20.55 -10.65
N TYR A 487 -19.24 -20.23 -9.37
CA TYR A 487 -18.26 -20.35 -8.29
C TYR A 487 -17.82 -21.80 -8.08
N ASP A 488 -18.78 -22.73 -8.06
CA ASP A 488 -18.53 -24.15 -7.88
C ASP A 488 -17.74 -24.72 -9.07
N MET A 489 -18.08 -24.32 -10.30
CA MET A 489 -17.38 -24.68 -11.52
C MET A 489 -15.91 -24.24 -11.48
N GLN A 490 -15.66 -22.95 -11.24
CA GLN A 490 -14.29 -22.42 -11.18
C GLN A 490 -13.48 -23.05 -10.05
N SER A 491 -14.10 -23.28 -8.88
CA SER A 491 -13.45 -23.98 -7.76
C SER A 491 -12.97 -25.39 -8.11
N ASN A 492 -13.71 -26.11 -8.97
CA ASN A 492 -13.34 -27.43 -9.45
C ASN A 492 -12.26 -27.39 -10.54
N PHE A 493 -12.20 -26.30 -11.31
CA PHE A 493 -11.23 -26.12 -12.39
C PHE A 493 -9.83 -25.75 -11.88
N TYR A 494 -9.70 -24.79 -10.96
CA TYR A 494 -8.39 -24.27 -10.54
C TYR A 494 -7.34 -25.33 -10.13
N PRO A 495 -7.68 -26.40 -9.39
CA PRO A 495 -6.71 -27.45 -9.06
C PRO A 495 -6.11 -28.18 -10.27
N THR A 496 -6.74 -28.09 -11.45
CA THR A 496 -6.27 -28.76 -12.68
C THR A 496 -5.19 -27.98 -13.43
N VAL A 497 -5.05 -26.68 -13.15
CA VAL A 497 -4.09 -25.76 -13.78
C VAL A 497 -3.15 -25.09 -12.76
N MET A 498 -3.16 -25.58 -11.52
CA MET A 498 -2.30 -25.08 -10.46
C MET A 498 -0.85 -25.52 -10.66
N GLU A 499 0.06 -24.57 -10.46
CA GLU A 499 1.51 -24.75 -10.46
C GLU A 499 2.09 -24.77 -9.02
N GLU A 500 3.41 -24.73 -8.89
CA GLU A 500 4.11 -24.87 -7.61
C GLU A 500 3.78 -23.74 -6.60
N TYR A 501 3.61 -22.52 -7.11
CA TYR A 501 3.46 -21.31 -6.30
C TYR A 501 2.12 -20.59 -6.47
N GLY A 502 1.28 -21.03 -7.41
CA GLY A 502 -0.01 -20.40 -7.67
C GLY A 502 -0.73 -21.00 -8.86
N VAL A 503 -1.82 -20.38 -9.28
CA VAL A 503 -2.49 -20.67 -10.56
C VAL A 503 -2.14 -19.53 -11.51
N PRO A 504 -1.64 -19.79 -12.73
CA PRO A 504 -1.36 -18.74 -13.70
C PRO A 504 -2.58 -17.82 -13.89
N LEU A 505 -2.32 -16.52 -13.98
CA LEU A 505 -3.35 -15.48 -14.11
C LEU A 505 -4.31 -15.81 -15.26
N ASP A 506 -3.75 -16.18 -16.40
CA ASP A 506 -4.44 -16.72 -17.56
C ASP A 506 -3.48 -17.50 -18.49
N THR A 507 -4.00 -17.99 -19.61
CA THR A 507 -3.24 -18.83 -20.56
C THR A 507 -2.15 -18.07 -21.35
N ARG A 508 -2.04 -16.74 -21.27
CA ARG A 508 -1.02 -15.96 -22.02
C ARG A 508 0.38 -16.17 -21.46
N HIS A 509 0.52 -16.35 -20.15
CA HIS A 509 1.81 -16.37 -19.45
C HIS A 509 1.79 -17.28 -18.22
N ASP A 510 2.98 -17.59 -17.67
CA ASP A 510 3.14 -18.39 -16.45
C ASP A 510 3.02 -17.57 -15.16
N TYR A 511 2.97 -16.24 -15.24
CA TYR A 511 2.87 -15.41 -14.04
C TYR A 511 1.46 -15.43 -13.42
N THR A 512 1.40 -15.10 -12.14
CA THR A 512 0.18 -14.93 -11.35
C THR A 512 0.28 -13.67 -10.49
N LYS A 513 -0.84 -13.28 -9.88
CA LYS A 513 -0.93 -12.19 -8.92
C LYS A 513 -1.52 -12.63 -7.59
N SER A 514 -0.82 -12.35 -6.49
CA SER A 514 -1.20 -12.84 -5.15
C SER A 514 -2.54 -12.28 -4.64
N ASP A 515 -2.84 -11.02 -4.95
CA ASP A 515 -4.10 -10.36 -4.61
C ASP A 515 -5.29 -10.98 -5.35
N TRP A 516 -5.16 -11.20 -6.66
CA TRP A 516 -6.15 -11.89 -7.48
C TRP A 516 -6.39 -13.33 -7.04
N GLU A 517 -5.34 -14.06 -6.70
CA GLU A 517 -5.49 -15.40 -6.12
C GLU A 517 -6.24 -15.38 -4.79
N ILE A 518 -6.00 -14.39 -3.92
CA ILE A 518 -6.74 -14.26 -2.66
C ILE A 518 -8.20 -13.86 -2.88
N PHE A 519 -8.51 -13.03 -3.87
CA PHE A 519 -9.89 -12.70 -4.25
C PHE A 519 -10.63 -13.95 -4.75
N VAL A 520 -9.98 -14.78 -5.58
CA VAL A 520 -10.51 -16.08 -5.98
C VAL A 520 -10.69 -17.00 -4.77
N ALA A 521 -9.68 -17.10 -3.90
CA ALA A 521 -9.71 -17.94 -2.71
C ALA A 521 -10.87 -17.58 -1.76
N ALA A 522 -11.18 -16.28 -1.62
CA ALA A 522 -12.23 -15.78 -0.72
C ALA A 522 -13.65 -16.22 -1.13
N VAL A 523 -13.86 -16.56 -2.40
CA VAL A 523 -15.18 -16.98 -2.92
C VAL A 523 -15.23 -18.44 -3.40
N ALA A 524 -14.11 -19.15 -3.33
CA ALA A 524 -13.99 -20.53 -3.75
C ALA A 524 -14.47 -21.54 -2.67
N SER A 525 -14.49 -22.82 -3.04
CA SER A 525 -14.70 -23.91 -2.09
C SER A 525 -13.58 -23.95 -1.03
N ALA A 526 -13.87 -24.41 0.19
CA ALA A 526 -12.88 -24.44 1.27
C ALA A 526 -11.56 -25.18 0.93
N ASN A 527 -11.64 -26.24 0.11
CA ASN A 527 -10.44 -26.94 -0.35
C ASN A 527 -9.61 -26.07 -1.30
N THR A 528 -10.28 -25.39 -2.24
CA THR A 528 -9.65 -24.47 -3.21
C THR A 528 -9.09 -23.23 -2.51
N THR A 529 -9.80 -22.67 -1.52
CA THR A 529 -9.30 -21.58 -0.65
C THR A 529 -8.00 -21.98 0.04
N SER A 530 -7.99 -23.14 0.69
CA SER A 530 -6.81 -23.65 1.40
C SER A 530 -5.63 -23.88 0.45
N MET A 531 -5.93 -24.35 -0.77
CA MET A 531 -4.95 -24.55 -1.83
C MET A 531 -4.25 -23.24 -2.20
N PHE A 532 -5.00 -22.19 -2.61
CA PHE A 532 -4.43 -20.88 -2.96
C PHE A 532 -3.59 -20.28 -1.84
N ILE A 533 -4.14 -20.23 -0.62
CA ILE A 533 -3.43 -19.70 0.56
C ILE A 533 -2.10 -20.43 0.79
N SER A 534 -2.10 -21.76 0.71
CA SER A 534 -0.88 -22.55 0.92
C SER A 534 0.17 -22.36 -0.17
N ARG A 535 -0.25 -22.05 -1.41
CA ARG A 535 0.64 -21.83 -2.55
C ARG A 535 1.35 -20.48 -2.46
N ILE A 536 0.60 -19.43 -2.13
CA ILE A 536 1.18 -18.11 -1.86
C ILE A 536 2.10 -18.17 -0.63
N ALA A 537 1.73 -18.91 0.42
CA ALA A 537 2.61 -19.08 1.58
C ALA A 537 3.92 -19.82 1.22
N ALA A 538 3.83 -20.83 0.34
CA ALA A 538 5.01 -21.51 -0.19
C ALA A 538 5.89 -20.55 -0.99
N PHE A 539 5.30 -19.70 -1.84
CA PHE A 539 6.01 -18.64 -2.57
C PHE A 539 6.75 -17.70 -1.61
N ILE A 540 6.06 -17.15 -0.61
CA ILE A 540 6.66 -16.21 0.35
C ILE A 540 7.87 -16.83 1.06
N ASN A 541 7.79 -18.11 1.41
CA ASN A 541 8.86 -18.78 2.15
C ASN A 541 10.03 -19.26 1.28
N GLN A 542 9.83 -19.40 -0.03
CA GLN A 542 10.77 -20.07 -0.93
C GLN A 542 11.23 -19.21 -2.12
N THR A 543 10.63 -18.04 -2.32
CA THR A 543 10.96 -17.17 -3.45
C THR A 543 12.46 -16.85 -3.47
N PRO A 544 13.10 -16.91 -4.66
CA PRO A 544 14.48 -16.48 -4.82
C PRO A 544 14.63 -14.94 -4.85
N SER A 545 13.51 -14.20 -4.88
CA SER A 545 13.53 -12.74 -4.92
C SER A 545 13.96 -12.15 -3.58
N ASN A 546 14.75 -11.07 -3.64
CA ASN A 546 15.12 -10.26 -2.48
C ASN A 546 14.27 -8.98 -2.38
N ARG A 547 13.24 -8.83 -3.22
CA ARG A 547 12.29 -7.72 -3.14
C ARG A 547 11.38 -7.89 -1.91
N ALA A 548 10.71 -6.81 -1.53
CA ALA A 548 9.57 -6.91 -0.63
C ALA A 548 8.48 -7.81 -1.24
N LEU A 549 7.49 -8.23 -0.45
CA LEU A 549 6.40 -9.09 -0.92
C LEU A 549 5.76 -8.46 -2.18
N THR A 550 5.91 -9.14 -3.31
CA THR A 550 5.42 -8.69 -4.61
C THR A 550 4.08 -9.33 -4.89
N ASP A 551 3.22 -8.58 -5.56
CA ASP A 551 1.96 -9.08 -6.10
C ASP A 551 2.19 -10.01 -7.30
N LEU A 552 3.07 -9.65 -8.24
CA LEU A 552 3.30 -10.33 -9.52
C LEU A 552 4.55 -11.22 -9.54
N TYR A 553 4.36 -12.53 -9.74
CA TYR A 553 5.44 -13.52 -9.74
C TYR A 553 5.13 -14.71 -10.66
N GLY A 554 6.16 -15.47 -11.05
CA GLY A 554 5.99 -16.71 -11.83
C GLY A 554 5.29 -17.80 -11.03
N ALA A 555 4.16 -18.33 -11.49
CA ALA A 555 3.40 -19.35 -10.77
C ALA A 555 4.17 -20.69 -10.66
N SER A 556 5.08 -20.98 -11.60
CA SER A 556 5.95 -22.17 -11.54
C SER A 556 7.31 -21.92 -10.88
N THR A 557 7.80 -20.67 -10.85
CA THR A 557 9.19 -20.36 -10.43
C THR A 557 9.30 -19.57 -9.13
N GLY A 558 8.26 -18.83 -8.74
CA GLY A 558 8.29 -17.91 -7.61
C GLY A 558 9.22 -16.72 -7.82
N GLU A 559 9.76 -16.53 -9.02
CA GLU A 559 10.57 -15.35 -9.37
C GLU A 559 9.66 -14.13 -9.54
N SER A 560 10.05 -12.99 -8.94
CA SER A 560 9.36 -11.72 -9.18
C SER A 560 9.47 -11.33 -10.64
N VAL A 561 8.35 -11.00 -11.28
CA VAL A 561 8.36 -10.52 -12.65
C VAL A 561 8.81 -9.06 -12.64
N THR A 562 9.75 -8.70 -13.51
CA THR A 562 10.07 -7.30 -13.78
C THR A 562 9.42 -6.94 -15.10
N LEU A 563 8.43 -6.05 -15.05
CA LEU A 563 7.82 -5.47 -16.24
C LEU A 563 8.83 -4.52 -16.88
N SER A 564 9.02 -4.64 -18.19
CA SER A 564 10.09 -3.97 -18.96
C SER A 564 9.65 -2.65 -19.56
#